data_AF-A0A940FWT6-F1
#
_entry.id   AF-A0A940FWT6-F1
#
_cell.length_a   1.000
_cell.length_b   1.000
_cell.length_c   1.000
_cell.angle_alpha   90.00
_cell.angle_beta   90.00
_cell.angle_gamma   90.00
#
_symmetry.space_group_name_H-M   'P 1'
#
loop_
_entity.id
_entity.type
_entity.pdbx_description
1 polymer ?
#
loop_
_entity_poly.entity_id
_entity_poly.type
_entity_poly.pdbx_seq_one_letter_code
_entity_poly.pdbx_strand_id
1 'polypeptide(L)'
;MLDRLVFGDAISGRRLALQSHFDVRKQFEEIEESCIPSYVHGNRLAAWIAWQRTKAAARLYDRLAPAGPILDFGAATGEVGHLVRKKGPYHIIEQDEILASACTVWQDAKRVSLENAEPGAYAAMFALDSLEHNADIPALIEQLVPLLRTDGVFILSGPTESSFYKLGRRLAGFSGHYHHSNIFDIEAIMARHCTLVEARRVPVFPTLFRVTAWRPKQAG
;
A
#
# COMPACT_ATOMS: atom_id res chain seq x y z
N MET A 1 -7.66 8.27 -24.52
CA MET A 1 -7.84 9.73 -24.33
C MET A 1 -8.54 10.05 -23.00
N LEU A 2 -9.69 9.45 -22.71
CA LEU A 2 -10.44 9.66 -21.46
C LEU A 2 -9.68 9.29 -20.17
N ASP A 3 -8.86 8.22 -20.15
CA ASP A 3 -8.11 7.85 -18.93
C ASP A 3 -7.01 8.85 -18.58
N ARG A 4 -6.28 9.37 -19.58
CA ARG A 4 -5.29 10.44 -19.38
C ARG A 4 -5.89 11.68 -18.73
N LEU A 5 -7.12 12.05 -19.10
CA LEU A 5 -7.85 13.17 -18.50
C LEU A 5 -8.23 12.92 -17.02
N VAL A 6 -8.53 11.68 -16.65
CA VAL A 6 -9.01 11.33 -15.30
C VAL A 6 -7.86 11.04 -14.33
N PHE A 7 -6.81 10.37 -14.82
CA PHE A 7 -5.75 9.82 -13.98
C PHE A 7 -4.39 10.52 -14.16
N GLY A 8 -4.19 11.25 -15.26
CA GLY A 8 -2.89 11.74 -15.69
C GLY A 8 -2.08 10.68 -16.44
N ASP A 9 -1.00 11.09 -17.11
CA ASP A 9 -0.27 10.22 -18.05
C ASP A 9 0.42 9.03 -17.37
N ALA A 10 1.14 9.27 -16.27
CA ALA A 10 1.86 8.21 -15.55
C ALA A 10 0.93 7.10 -15.07
N ILE A 11 -0.21 7.47 -14.45
CA ILE A 11 -1.17 6.49 -13.94
C ILE A 11 -1.94 5.81 -15.08
N SER A 12 -2.27 6.54 -16.14
CA SER A 12 -2.98 5.94 -17.28
C SER A 12 -2.14 4.88 -17.97
N GLY A 13 -0.83 5.12 -18.15
CA GLY A 13 0.10 4.13 -18.68
C GLY A 13 0.16 2.89 -17.79
N ARG A 14 0.30 3.08 -16.47
CA ARG A 14 0.35 1.96 -15.52
C ARG A 14 -0.96 1.16 -15.46
N ARG A 15 -2.11 1.84 -15.39
CA ARG A 15 -3.43 1.20 -15.41
C ARG A 15 -3.65 0.37 -16.66
N LEU A 16 -3.25 0.88 -17.83
CA LEU A 16 -3.34 0.13 -19.08
C LEU A 16 -2.45 -1.12 -19.08
N ALA A 17 -1.23 -1.01 -18.55
CA ALA A 17 -0.32 -2.16 -18.41
C ALA A 17 -0.93 -3.24 -17.51
N LEU A 18 -1.51 -2.85 -16.37
CA LEU A 18 -2.22 -3.77 -15.47
C LEU A 18 -3.42 -4.44 -16.16
N GLN A 19 -4.23 -3.68 -16.88
CA GLN A 19 -5.39 -4.20 -17.62
C GLN A 19 -5.00 -5.17 -18.75
N SER A 20 -3.80 -5.00 -19.32
CA SER A 20 -3.30 -5.86 -20.39
C SER A 20 -2.68 -7.15 -19.85
N HIS A 21 -2.24 -7.16 -18.59
CA HIS A 21 -1.58 -8.31 -17.96
C HIS A 21 -2.54 -9.15 -17.12
N PHE A 22 -3.49 -8.51 -16.42
CA PHE A 22 -4.44 -9.18 -15.55
C PHE A 22 -5.85 -9.16 -16.16
N ASP A 23 -6.42 -10.34 -16.41
CA ASP A 23 -7.83 -10.49 -16.71
C ASP A 23 -8.60 -10.65 -15.39
N VAL A 24 -8.93 -9.51 -14.76
CA VAL A 24 -9.59 -9.47 -13.44
C VAL A 24 -10.89 -10.26 -13.39
N ARG A 25 -11.56 -10.52 -14.53
CA ARG A 25 -12.78 -11.33 -14.53
C ARG A 25 -12.49 -12.82 -14.42
N LYS A 26 -11.35 -13.28 -14.98
CA LYS A 26 -10.96 -14.70 -14.98
C LYS A 26 -10.05 -15.06 -13.82
N GLN A 27 -9.25 -14.10 -13.36
CA GLN A 27 -8.23 -14.29 -12.32
C GLN A 27 -8.67 -13.71 -10.98
N PHE A 28 -9.96 -13.38 -10.82
CA PHE A 28 -10.45 -12.66 -9.63
C PHE A 28 -10.03 -13.36 -8.34
N GLU A 29 -10.25 -14.67 -8.22
CA GLU A 29 -9.90 -15.44 -7.02
C GLU A 29 -8.40 -15.41 -6.70
N GLU A 30 -7.53 -15.31 -7.71
CA GLU A 30 -6.06 -15.25 -7.55
C GLU A 30 -5.58 -13.86 -7.10
N ILE A 31 -6.31 -12.80 -7.45
CA ILE A 31 -5.88 -11.41 -7.21
C ILE A 31 -6.82 -10.65 -6.27
N GLU A 32 -7.87 -11.28 -5.74
CA GLU A 32 -8.89 -10.64 -4.89
C GLU A 32 -8.28 -10.08 -3.61
N GLU A 33 -7.30 -10.81 -3.04
CA GLU A 33 -6.57 -10.39 -1.85
C GLU A 33 -5.54 -9.28 -2.14
N SER A 34 -5.30 -8.95 -3.41
CA SER A 34 -4.42 -7.86 -3.82
C SER A 34 -5.18 -6.54 -4.04
N CYS A 35 -4.44 -5.43 -4.15
CA CYS A 35 -5.03 -4.15 -4.55
C CYS A 35 -5.31 -4.01 -6.07
N ILE A 36 -4.89 -4.98 -6.90
CA ILE A 36 -4.98 -4.88 -8.37
C ILE A 36 -6.42 -4.66 -8.85
N PRO A 37 -7.44 -5.42 -8.39
CA PRO A 37 -8.82 -5.20 -8.79
C PRO A 37 -9.31 -3.76 -8.60
N SER A 38 -8.85 -3.09 -7.54
CA SER A 38 -9.19 -1.70 -7.26
C SER A 38 -8.55 -0.76 -8.30
N TYR A 39 -7.30 -0.99 -8.71
CA TYR A 39 -6.60 -0.12 -9.66
C TYR A 39 -7.12 -0.22 -11.10
N VAL A 40 -7.65 -1.37 -11.50
CA VAL A 40 -8.18 -1.62 -12.86
C VAL A 40 -9.70 -1.70 -12.93
N HIS A 41 -10.38 -1.43 -11.82
CA HIS A 41 -11.83 -1.54 -11.68
C HIS A 41 -12.59 -0.87 -12.84
N GLY A 42 -13.68 -1.51 -13.29
CA GLY A 42 -14.51 -1.01 -14.41
C GLY A 42 -15.20 0.32 -14.08
N ASN A 43 -15.63 0.49 -12.82
CA ASN A 43 -16.04 1.80 -12.32
C ASN A 43 -14.81 2.72 -12.14
N ARG A 44 -14.70 3.72 -13.01
CA ARG A 44 -13.57 4.66 -13.07
C ARG A 44 -13.43 5.52 -11.81
N LEU A 45 -14.52 5.81 -11.11
CA LEU A 45 -14.47 6.54 -9.85
C LEU A 45 -13.82 5.69 -8.75
N ALA A 46 -14.18 4.41 -8.64
CA ALA A 46 -13.58 3.50 -7.68
C ALA A 46 -12.07 3.36 -7.92
N ALA A 47 -11.67 3.15 -9.18
CA ALA A 47 -10.27 3.13 -9.55
C ALA A 47 -9.56 4.46 -9.28
N TRP A 48 -10.22 5.58 -9.55
CA TRP A 48 -9.66 6.90 -9.28
C TRP A 48 -9.38 7.10 -7.79
N ILE A 49 -10.27 6.65 -6.91
CA ILE A 49 -10.05 6.69 -5.46
C ILE A 49 -8.80 5.88 -5.07
N ALA A 50 -8.67 4.65 -5.58
CA ALA A 50 -7.49 3.81 -5.34
C ALA A 50 -6.19 4.51 -5.79
N TRP A 51 -6.20 5.15 -6.97
CA TRP A 51 -5.06 5.91 -7.45
C TRP A 51 -4.80 7.22 -6.68
N GLN A 52 -5.83 7.87 -6.13
CA GLN A 52 -5.63 9.04 -5.25
C GLN A 52 -4.93 8.64 -3.95
N ARG A 53 -5.24 7.46 -3.42
CA ARG A 53 -4.59 6.90 -2.22
C ARG A 53 -3.10 6.71 -2.44
N THR A 54 -2.71 6.05 -3.53
CA THR A 54 -1.30 5.88 -3.91
C THR A 54 -0.58 7.22 -4.13
N LYS A 55 -1.25 8.20 -4.77
CA LYS A 55 -0.70 9.56 -4.91
C LYS A 55 -0.55 10.30 -3.58
N ALA A 56 -1.48 10.13 -2.64
CA ALA A 56 -1.37 10.72 -1.32
C ALA A 56 -0.16 10.15 -0.57
N ALA A 57 0.07 8.83 -0.64
CA ALA A 57 1.26 8.18 -0.10
C ALA A 57 2.55 8.72 -0.74
N ALA A 58 2.60 8.80 -2.07
CA ALA A 58 3.76 9.36 -2.78
C ALA A 58 4.05 10.83 -2.41
N ARG A 59 3.01 11.65 -2.19
CA ARG A 59 3.20 13.04 -1.72
C ARG A 59 3.73 13.13 -0.30
N LEU A 60 3.31 12.24 0.60
CA LEU A 60 3.88 12.15 1.95
C LEU A 60 5.36 11.78 1.88
N TYR A 61 5.70 10.78 1.06
CA TYR A 61 7.07 10.37 0.80
C TYR A 61 7.94 11.50 0.25
N ASP A 62 7.44 12.24 -0.74
CA ASP A 62 8.18 13.32 -1.37
C ASP A 62 8.58 14.41 -0.38
N ARG A 63 7.71 14.71 0.56
CA ARG A 63 7.92 15.77 1.54
C ARG A 63 8.69 15.33 2.78
N LEU A 64 8.50 14.08 3.23
CA LEU A 64 8.96 13.62 4.55
C LEU A 64 10.14 12.65 4.50
N ALA A 65 10.26 11.84 3.45
CA ALA A 65 11.28 10.80 3.39
C ALA A 65 12.66 11.39 3.03
N PRO A 66 13.73 11.00 3.76
CA PRO A 66 15.11 11.22 3.30
C PRO A 66 15.41 10.41 2.03
N ALA A 67 16.55 10.67 1.41
CA ALA A 67 17.06 9.82 0.34
C ALA A 67 17.61 8.50 0.92
N GLY A 68 17.41 7.40 0.20
CA GLY A 68 17.87 6.07 0.58
C GLY A 68 16.91 4.95 0.16
N PRO A 69 17.21 3.71 0.57
CA PRO A 69 16.41 2.53 0.23
C PRO A 69 14.95 2.66 0.68
N ILE A 70 14.05 2.16 -0.14
CA ILE A 70 12.61 2.14 0.07
C ILE A 70 12.17 0.69 0.22
N LEU A 71 11.35 0.39 1.23
CA LEU A 71 10.69 -0.91 1.36
C LEU A 71 9.18 -0.76 1.12
N ASP A 72 8.60 -1.62 0.30
CA ASP A 72 7.15 -1.72 0.12
C ASP A 72 6.67 -3.10 0.56
N PHE A 73 5.89 -3.14 1.65
CA PHE A 73 5.36 -4.36 2.25
C PHE A 73 3.95 -4.65 1.71
N GLY A 74 3.76 -5.86 1.16
CA GLY A 74 2.56 -6.22 0.40
C GLY A 74 2.46 -5.39 -0.87
N ALA A 75 3.57 -5.30 -1.61
CA ALA A 75 3.71 -4.41 -2.75
C ALA A 75 2.78 -4.78 -3.91
N ALA A 76 2.24 -6.01 -3.96
CA ALA A 76 1.62 -6.61 -5.13
C ALA A 76 2.53 -6.41 -6.35
N THR A 77 2.05 -5.68 -7.36
CA THR A 77 2.82 -5.36 -8.56
C THR A 77 3.59 -4.04 -8.49
N GLY A 78 3.57 -3.38 -7.32
CA GLY A 78 4.39 -2.24 -6.90
C GLY A 78 3.85 -0.86 -7.29
N GLU A 79 2.54 -0.62 -7.25
CA GLU A 79 1.94 0.61 -7.81
C GLU A 79 2.49 1.91 -7.23
N VAL A 80 2.92 1.90 -5.96
CA VAL A 80 3.56 3.06 -5.35
C VAL A 80 5.00 3.27 -5.87
N GLY A 81 5.72 2.20 -6.19
CA GLY A 81 7.06 2.21 -6.76
C GLY A 81 7.18 3.09 -8.01
N HIS A 82 6.17 3.06 -8.88
CA HIS A 82 6.08 3.92 -10.08
C HIS A 82 6.15 5.42 -9.76
N LEU A 83 5.86 5.83 -8.53
CA LEU A 83 5.79 7.23 -8.11
C LEU A 83 6.96 7.66 -7.20
N VAL A 84 7.62 6.71 -6.51
CA VAL A 84 8.50 7.04 -5.37
C VAL A 84 9.98 6.69 -5.58
N ARG A 85 10.35 5.98 -6.64
CA ARG A 85 11.73 5.50 -6.88
C ARG A 85 12.82 6.57 -7.05
N LYS A 86 12.45 7.86 -7.09
CA LYS A 86 13.40 8.96 -7.36
C LYS A 86 14.41 9.24 -6.24
N LYS A 87 14.22 8.74 -5.01
CA LYS A 87 15.19 8.98 -3.91
C LYS A 87 15.98 7.75 -3.47
N GLY A 88 15.86 6.60 -4.14
CA GLY A 88 16.69 5.44 -3.83
C GLY A 88 16.17 4.11 -4.37
N PRO A 89 16.90 3.01 -4.10
CA PRO A 89 16.52 1.67 -4.57
C PRO A 89 15.21 1.22 -3.93
N TYR A 90 14.42 0.46 -4.68
CA TYR A 90 13.09 0.02 -4.27
C TYR A 90 13.09 -1.48 -4.02
N HIS A 91 12.84 -1.83 -2.76
CA HIS A 91 12.76 -3.20 -2.29
C HIS A 91 11.30 -3.54 -1.99
N ILE A 92 10.95 -4.80 -2.16
CA ILE A 92 9.59 -5.30 -1.90
C ILE A 92 9.64 -6.52 -0.99
N ILE A 93 8.63 -6.63 -0.12
CA ILE A 93 8.23 -7.88 0.53
C ILE A 93 6.85 -8.20 -0.02
N GLU A 94 6.74 -9.31 -0.75
CA GLU A 94 5.50 -9.80 -1.34
C GLU A 94 5.52 -11.33 -1.28
N GLN A 95 4.45 -11.93 -0.76
CA GLN A 95 4.34 -13.38 -0.56
C GLN A 95 3.93 -14.08 -1.85
N ASP A 96 3.06 -13.45 -2.65
CA ASP A 96 2.65 -14.00 -3.93
C ASP A 96 3.80 -13.95 -4.96
N GLU A 97 4.21 -15.12 -5.44
CA GLU A 97 5.33 -15.26 -6.38
C GLU A 97 5.07 -14.57 -7.72
N ILE A 98 3.84 -14.63 -8.21
CA ILE A 98 3.44 -14.06 -9.51
C ILE A 98 3.47 -12.54 -9.41
N LEU A 99 2.89 -11.97 -8.35
CA LEU A 99 2.88 -10.53 -8.11
C LEU A 99 4.29 -9.99 -7.88
N ALA A 100 5.08 -10.67 -7.05
CA ALA A 100 6.47 -10.32 -6.79
C ALA A 100 7.30 -10.34 -8.08
N SER A 101 7.18 -11.39 -8.90
CA SER A 101 7.87 -11.51 -10.18
C SER A 101 7.46 -10.42 -11.17
N ALA A 102 6.18 -10.08 -11.25
CA ALA A 102 5.71 -8.98 -12.08
C ALA A 102 6.29 -7.63 -11.61
N CYS A 103 6.40 -7.41 -10.29
CA CYS A 103 6.99 -6.21 -9.73
C CYS A 103 8.49 -6.10 -10.04
N THR A 104 9.27 -7.17 -9.85
CA THR A 104 10.72 -7.17 -10.15
C THR A 104 10.98 -6.90 -11.63
N VAL A 105 10.22 -7.52 -12.55
CA VAL A 105 10.37 -7.33 -14.00
C VAL A 105 9.96 -5.92 -14.43
N TRP A 106 8.82 -5.41 -13.95
CA TRP A 106 8.31 -4.11 -14.41
C TRP A 106 8.99 -2.91 -13.76
N GLN A 107 9.57 -3.10 -12.59
CA GLN A 107 10.07 -2.00 -11.78
C GLN A 107 11.50 -2.16 -11.32
N ASP A 108 12.23 -3.19 -11.76
CA ASP A 108 13.61 -3.41 -11.31
C ASP A 108 13.69 -3.35 -9.78
N ALA A 109 12.69 -3.96 -9.14
CA ALA A 109 12.57 -4.00 -7.70
C ALA A 109 13.42 -5.14 -7.15
N LYS A 110 14.03 -4.95 -5.98
CA LYS A 110 14.71 -6.04 -5.27
C LYS A 110 13.74 -6.71 -4.31
N ARG A 111 13.38 -7.96 -4.57
CA ARG A 111 12.63 -8.75 -3.59
C ARG A 111 13.53 -9.11 -2.41
N VAL A 112 13.03 -8.89 -1.20
CA VAL A 112 13.66 -9.32 0.06
C VAL A 112 12.61 -10.07 0.89
N SER A 113 13.06 -10.93 1.79
CA SER A 113 12.18 -11.52 2.81
C SER A 113 12.25 -10.68 4.08
N LEU A 114 11.27 -10.85 4.98
CA LEU A 114 11.23 -10.11 6.24
C LEU A 114 12.45 -10.45 7.12
N GLU A 115 12.89 -11.70 7.09
CA GLU A 115 14.02 -12.21 7.88
C GLU A 115 15.38 -11.72 7.35
N ASN A 116 15.46 -11.43 6.05
CA ASN A 116 16.70 -10.99 5.39
C ASN A 116 16.75 -9.47 5.17
N ALA A 117 15.69 -8.74 5.56
CA ALA A 117 15.68 -7.29 5.48
C ALA A 117 16.62 -6.69 6.54
N GLU A 118 17.46 -5.75 6.15
CA GLU A 118 18.46 -5.16 7.02
C GLU A 118 17.84 -4.15 8.01
N PRO A 119 18.05 -4.31 9.33
CA PRO A 119 17.60 -3.35 10.34
C PRO A 119 18.17 -1.95 10.10
N GLY A 120 17.35 -0.92 10.26
CA GLY A 120 17.77 0.47 10.12
C GLY A 120 18.22 0.88 8.70
N ALA A 121 17.92 0.11 7.66
CA ALA A 121 18.40 0.39 6.30
C ALA A 121 17.47 1.32 5.50
N TYR A 122 16.18 1.34 5.82
CA TYR A 122 15.17 1.94 4.94
C TYR A 122 14.87 3.40 5.28
N ALA A 123 15.02 4.28 4.30
CA ALA A 123 14.66 5.70 4.39
C ALA A 123 13.14 5.92 4.34
N ALA A 124 12.42 5.03 3.66
CA ALA A 124 10.97 4.98 3.66
C ALA A 124 10.47 3.54 3.65
N MET A 125 9.35 3.33 4.34
CA MET A 125 8.60 2.09 4.28
C MET A 125 7.15 2.38 3.90
N PHE A 126 6.56 1.56 3.05
CA PHE A 126 5.15 1.58 2.71
C PHE A 126 4.48 0.29 3.16
N ALA A 127 3.26 0.41 3.69
CA ALA A 127 2.32 -0.70 3.78
C ALA A 127 0.93 -0.13 3.47
N LEU A 128 0.52 -0.25 2.20
CA LEU A 128 -0.72 0.34 1.71
C LEU A 128 -1.79 -0.74 1.57
N ASP A 129 -2.70 -0.80 2.54
CA ASP A 129 -3.81 -1.74 2.57
C ASP A 129 -3.33 -3.21 2.57
N SER A 130 -2.14 -3.44 3.14
CA SER A 130 -1.47 -4.74 3.18
C SER A 130 -1.35 -5.33 4.59
N LEU A 131 -1.58 -4.53 5.64
CA LEU A 131 -1.49 -5.00 7.02
C LEU A 131 -2.79 -5.63 7.51
N GLU A 132 -3.96 -5.16 7.06
CA GLU A 132 -5.27 -5.61 7.56
C GLU A 132 -5.58 -7.10 7.38
N HIS A 133 -4.87 -7.78 6.48
CA HIS A 133 -5.06 -9.20 6.17
C HIS A 133 -4.19 -10.14 7.01
N ASN A 134 -3.31 -9.60 7.87
CA ASN A 134 -2.37 -10.42 8.65
C ASN A 134 -2.99 -10.85 9.99
N ALA A 135 -2.71 -12.10 10.39
CA ALA A 135 -3.24 -12.67 11.63
C ALA A 135 -2.70 -11.98 12.90
N ASP A 136 -1.44 -11.54 12.89
CA ASP A 136 -0.77 -10.90 14.03
C ASP A 136 -0.11 -9.57 13.61
N ILE A 137 -0.94 -8.53 13.50
CA ILE A 137 -0.49 -7.17 13.15
C ILE A 137 0.52 -6.60 14.17
N PRO A 138 0.32 -6.75 15.49
CA PRO A 138 1.33 -6.35 16.47
C PRO A 138 2.71 -6.96 16.22
N ALA A 139 2.81 -8.28 16.10
CA ALA A 139 4.09 -8.95 15.88
C ALA A 139 4.73 -8.55 14.54
N LEU A 140 3.92 -8.29 13.52
CA LEU A 140 4.41 -7.82 12.22
C LEU A 140 4.96 -6.39 12.31
N ILE A 141 4.28 -5.48 13.00
CA ILE A 141 4.78 -4.11 13.23
C ILE A 141 6.09 -4.13 14.04
N GLU A 142 6.19 -5.01 15.04
CA GLU A 142 7.42 -5.20 15.82
C GLU A 142 8.61 -5.68 14.98
N GLN A 143 8.36 -6.40 13.89
CA GLN A 143 9.39 -6.80 12.92
C GLN A 143 9.71 -5.72 11.89
N LEU A 144 8.70 -4.98 11.42
CA LEU A 144 8.86 -3.99 10.35
C LEU A 144 9.50 -2.68 10.85
N VAL A 145 9.10 -2.17 12.02
CA VAL A 145 9.60 -0.88 12.53
C VAL A 145 11.12 -0.85 12.70
N PRO A 146 11.79 -1.90 13.23
CA PRO A 146 13.25 -1.94 13.33
C PRO A 146 14.00 -1.85 12.00
N LEU A 147 13.37 -2.17 10.87
CA LEU A 147 13.96 -2.04 9.54
C LEU A 147 14.07 -0.57 9.10
N LEU A 148 13.23 0.29 9.64
CA LEU A 148 13.22 1.72 9.30
C LEU A 148 14.40 2.44 9.94
N ARG A 149 15.06 3.31 9.17
CA ARG A 149 16.06 4.25 9.69
C ARG A 149 15.47 5.12 10.79
N THR A 150 16.31 5.61 11.69
CA THR A 150 15.91 6.55 12.76
C THR A 150 15.36 7.88 12.23
N ASP A 151 15.79 8.32 11.06
CA ASP A 151 15.26 9.48 10.33
C ASP A 151 14.23 9.13 9.24
N GLY A 152 13.92 7.83 9.09
CA GLY A 152 13.04 7.30 8.06
C GLY A 152 11.55 7.57 8.33
N VAL A 153 10.73 7.34 7.31
CA VAL A 153 9.26 7.49 7.40
C VAL A 153 8.54 6.20 7.05
N PHE A 154 7.60 5.80 7.91
CA PHE A 154 6.64 4.73 7.61
C PHE A 154 5.35 5.35 7.08
N ILE A 155 4.95 5.01 5.87
CA ILE A 155 3.71 5.45 5.25
C ILE A 155 2.71 4.29 5.23
N LEU A 156 1.66 4.45 6.00
CA LEU A 156 0.56 3.50 6.11
C LEU A 156 -0.64 3.99 5.28
N SER A 157 -1.37 3.05 4.71
CA SER A 157 -2.72 3.30 4.21
C SER A 157 -3.63 2.16 4.61
N GLY A 158 -4.89 2.49 4.86
CA GLY A 158 -5.94 1.49 5.06
C GLY A 158 -7.33 2.13 5.07
N PRO A 159 -8.38 1.32 4.99
CA PRO A 159 -9.76 1.79 5.02
C PRO A 159 -10.12 2.37 6.40
N THR A 160 -10.80 3.53 6.42
CA THR A 160 -11.18 4.22 7.67
C THR A 160 -12.30 3.55 8.44
N GLU A 161 -13.09 2.70 7.81
CA GLU A 161 -14.18 2.01 8.48
C GLU A 161 -14.20 0.59 7.94
N SER A 162 -14.77 -0.34 8.69
CA SER A 162 -15.28 -1.63 8.20
C SER A 162 -16.40 -1.47 7.14
N SER A 163 -16.43 -0.35 6.42
CA SER A 163 -17.50 0.14 5.55
C SER A 163 -17.45 -0.42 4.14
N PHE A 164 -16.33 -0.97 3.69
CA PHE A 164 -16.35 -1.83 2.49
C PHE A 164 -16.94 -3.22 2.81
N TYR A 165 -16.88 -3.62 4.08
CA TYR A 165 -17.31 -4.93 4.58
C TYR A 165 -18.84 -5.17 4.53
N LYS A 166 -19.63 -4.08 4.45
CA LYS A 166 -21.10 -4.10 4.33
C LYS A 166 -21.61 -3.70 2.94
N LEU A 167 -20.83 -2.96 2.14
CA LEU A 167 -21.26 -2.54 0.80
C LEU A 167 -21.00 -3.63 -0.26
N GLY A 168 -19.91 -4.40 -0.15
CA GLY A 168 -19.65 -5.57 -1.03
C GLY A 168 -20.59 -6.76 -0.80
N ARG A 169 -20.92 -7.08 0.47
CA ARG A 169 -21.80 -8.21 0.78
C ARG A 169 -23.25 -8.06 0.30
N ARG A 170 -23.78 -6.84 0.27
CA ARG A 170 -25.14 -6.56 -0.23
C ARG A 170 -25.23 -6.54 -1.77
N LEU A 171 -24.08 -6.52 -2.46
CA LEU A 171 -23.97 -6.60 -3.92
C LEU A 171 -23.52 -8.00 -4.43
N ALA A 172 -22.90 -8.85 -3.60
CA ALA A 172 -22.30 -10.12 -4.03
C ALA A 172 -22.74 -11.40 -3.28
N GLY A 173 -23.44 -11.34 -2.12
CA GLY A 173 -24.10 -12.51 -1.55
C GLY A 173 -23.26 -13.58 -0.83
N PHE A 174 -22.13 -13.23 -0.19
CA PHE A 174 -21.24 -14.22 0.49
C PHE A 174 -21.06 -14.02 2.02
N SER A 175 -20.76 -15.12 2.73
CA SER A 175 -20.61 -15.22 4.20
C SER A 175 -19.32 -15.96 4.59
N GLY A 176 -18.27 -15.24 4.98
CA GLY A 176 -17.04 -15.79 5.56
C GLY A 176 -16.65 -15.10 6.87
N HIS A 177 -15.97 -15.83 7.75
CA HIS A 177 -15.39 -15.33 9.00
C HIS A 177 -14.04 -14.66 8.70
N TYR A 178 -13.88 -13.38 9.04
CA TYR A 178 -12.63 -12.67 8.84
C TYR A 178 -12.23 -11.87 10.08
N HIS A 179 -10.92 -11.77 10.28
CA HIS A 179 -10.29 -10.81 11.17
C HIS A 179 -10.11 -9.48 10.39
N HIS A 180 -10.98 -8.48 10.58
CA HIS A 180 -10.78 -7.14 10.02
C HIS A 180 -10.37 -6.16 11.10
N SER A 181 -9.08 -5.87 11.16
CA SER A 181 -8.59 -4.66 11.81
C SER A 181 -8.75 -3.51 10.81
N ASN A 182 -9.35 -2.39 11.23
CA ASN A 182 -9.40 -1.20 10.37
C ASN A 182 -8.11 -0.36 10.55
N ILE A 183 -7.94 0.68 9.73
CA ILE A 183 -6.73 1.51 9.80
C ILE A 183 -6.52 2.14 11.18
N PHE A 184 -7.57 2.46 11.93
CA PHE A 184 -7.43 3.05 13.27
C PHE A 184 -6.87 2.05 14.28
N ASP A 185 -7.21 0.77 14.17
CA ASP A 185 -6.66 -0.28 15.04
C ASP A 185 -5.16 -0.46 14.76
N ILE A 186 -4.78 -0.51 13.48
CA ILE A 186 -3.38 -0.58 13.02
C ILE A 186 -2.60 0.65 13.49
N GLU A 187 -3.17 1.84 13.36
CA GLU A 187 -2.53 3.09 13.79
C GLU A 187 -2.38 3.16 15.32
N ALA A 188 -3.31 2.60 16.10
CA ALA A 188 -3.18 2.52 17.55
C ALA A 188 -2.02 1.61 17.97
N ILE A 189 -1.78 0.53 17.24
CA ILE A 189 -0.60 -0.34 17.42
C ILE A 189 0.67 0.42 17.00
N MET A 190 0.67 1.02 15.81
CA MET A 190 1.80 1.81 15.29
C MET A 190 2.20 2.94 16.24
N ALA A 191 1.23 3.60 16.89
CA ALA A 191 1.47 4.67 17.87
C ALA A 191 2.24 4.24 19.12
N ARG A 192 2.37 2.93 19.38
CA ARG A 192 3.22 2.40 20.46
C ARG A 192 4.70 2.53 20.10
N HIS A 193 5.05 2.30 18.84
CA HIS A 193 6.43 2.27 18.33
C HIS A 193 6.86 3.56 17.62
N CYS A 194 5.91 4.28 17.04
CA CYS A 194 6.15 5.44 16.19
C CYS A 194 5.32 6.66 16.62
N THR A 195 5.74 7.84 16.17
CA THR A 195 5.01 9.10 16.32
C THR A 195 4.36 9.47 14.99
N LEU A 196 3.05 9.76 15.01
CA LEU A 196 2.33 10.25 13.84
C LEU A 196 2.86 11.63 13.44
N VAL A 197 3.30 11.77 12.19
CA VAL A 197 3.80 13.03 11.63
C VAL A 197 2.72 13.74 10.83
N GLU A 198 2.01 13.00 9.98
CA GLU A 198 0.95 13.56 9.16
C GLU A 198 -0.12 12.53 8.81
N ALA A 199 -1.35 12.99 8.63
CA ALA A 199 -2.46 12.20 8.13
C ALA A 199 -3.18 12.89 6.98
N ARG A 200 -3.66 12.08 6.03
CA ARG A 200 -4.49 12.48 4.90
C ARG A 200 -5.71 11.57 4.81
N ARG A 201 -6.83 12.13 4.36
CA ARG A 201 -8.10 11.44 4.13
C ARG A 201 -8.35 11.35 2.62
N VAL A 202 -8.73 10.18 2.13
CA VAL A 202 -8.93 9.93 0.70
C VAL A 202 -10.29 9.24 0.45
N PRO A 203 -11.21 9.88 -0.30
CA PRO A 203 -11.28 11.32 -0.54
C PRO A 203 -11.52 12.09 0.78
N VAL A 204 -11.49 13.42 0.74
CA VAL A 204 -11.69 14.24 1.96
C VAL A 204 -13.08 13.99 2.56
N PHE A 205 -14.10 13.83 1.72
CA PHE A 205 -15.46 13.47 2.13
C PHE A 205 -16.21 12.72 1.00
N PRO A 206 -16.93 11.62 1.30
CA PRO A 206 -16.79 10.82 2.51
C PRO A 206 -15.40 10.16 2.57
N THR A 207 -14.79 10.08 3.75
CA THR A 207 -13.47 9.45 3.86
C THR A 207 -13.59 7.94 3.73
N LEU A 208 -12.86 7.36 2.79
CA LEU A 208 -12.83 5.91 2.56
C LEU A 208 -11.52 5.30 3.04
N PHE A 209 -10.41 6.01 2.81
CA PHE A 209 -9.07 5.60 3.20
C PHE A 209 -8.40 6.69 4.01
N ARG A 210 -7.54 6.27 4.93
CA ARG A 210 -6.56 7.14 5.58
C ARG A 210 -5.19 6.79 5.05
N VAL A 211 -4.38 7.80 4.82
CA VAL A 211 -2.96 7.64 4.52
C VAL A 211 -2.18 8.43 5.56
N THR A 212 -1.33 7.76 6.31
CA THR A 212 -0.59 8.34 7.44
C THR A 212 0.90 8.14 7.30
N ALA A 213 1.67 9.10 7.81
CA ALA A 213 3.12 9.07 7.86
C ALA A 213 3.58 9.09 9.31
N TRP A 214 4.50 8.19 9.65
CA TRP A 214 4.99 7.93 11.00
C TRP A 214 6.51 7.96 11.04
N ARG A 215 7.08 8.35 12.17
CA ARG A 215 8.52 8.25 12.44
C ARG A 215 8.77 7.35 13.64
N PRO A 216 9.84 6.54 13.65
CA PRO A 216 10.15 5.71 14.80
C PRO A 216 10.39 6.61 16.01
N LYS A 217 9.90 6.19 17.18
CA LYS A 217 10.26 6.86 18.43
C LYS A 217 11.75 6.66 18.65
N GLN A 218 12.45 7.72 19.01
CA GLN A 218 13.85 7.57 19.42
C GLN A 218 13.87 6.74 20.71
N ALA A 219 14.73 5.72 20.76
CA ALA A 219 15.08 5.10 22.03
C ALA A 219 15.69 6.20 22.91
N GLY A 220 15.03 6.49 24.04
CA GLY A 220 15.53 7.43 25.03
C GLY A 220 16.76 6.91 25.75
#